data_AF-A0A1J5KNH8-F1
#
_entry.id   AF-A0A1J5KNH8-F1
#
_cell.length_a   1.000
_cell.length_b   1.000
_cell.length_c   1.000
_cell.angle_alpha   90.00
_cell.angle_beta   90.00
_cell.angle_gamma   90.00
#
_symmetry.space_group_name_H-M   'P 1'
#
loop_
_entity.id
_entity.type
_entity.pdbx_description
1 polymer ?
#
loop_
_entity_poly.entity_id
_entity_poly.type
_entity_poly.pdbx_seq_one_letter_code
_entity_poly.pdbx_strand_id
1 'polypeptide(L)' 'MDKEAQQILTEISQITRDIEENYPELQKYLKETRDTLPHGDEATLDKESLENYRNTLVELKERYKK' A
#
# COMPACT_ATOMS: atom_id res chain seq x y z
N MET A 1 -1.66 20.47 0.20
CA MET A 1 -1.29 19.04 0.15
C MET A 1 -0.36 18.77 1.31
N ASP A 2 -0.80 17.95 2.26
CA ASP A 2 0.01 17.57 3.42
C ASP A 2 1.24 16.78 2.97
N LYS A 3 2.44 17.26 3.34
CA LYS A 3 3.73 16.62 2.99
C LYS A 3 3.79 15.17 3.46
N GLU A 4 3.16 14.87 4.59
CA GLU A 4 3.12 13.52 5.16
C GLU A 4 2.33 12.54 4.28
N ALA A 5 1.16 12.93 3.77
CA ALA A 5 0.38 12.09 2.86
C ALA A 5 1.15 11.78 1.58
N GLN A 6 1.91 12.76 1.07
CA GLN A 6 2.76 12.57 -0.10
C GLN A 6 3.94 11.61 0.18
N GLN A 7 4.51 11.65 1.38
CA GLN A 7 5.54 10.69 1.81
C GLN A 7 4.96 9.27 1.89
N ILE A 8 3.80 9.10 2.52
CA ILE A 8 3.14 7.79 2.65
C ILE A 8 2.81 7.20 1.27
N LEU A 9 2.27 8.01 0.35
CA LEU A 9 2.01 7.59 -1.03
C LEU A 9 3.29 7.18 -1.78
N THR A 10 4.39 7.89 -1.54
CA THR A 10 5.70 7.57 -2.14
C THR A 10 6.20 6.22 -1.61
N GLU A 11 6.10 6.00 -0.31
CA GLU A 11 6.52 4.74 0.32
C GLU A 11 5.65 3.55 -0.12
N ILE A 12 4.33 3.73 -0.20
CA ILE A 12 3.41 2.75 -0.78
C ILE A 12 3.86 2.38 -2.20
N SER A 13 4.15 3.39 -3.04
CA SER A 13 4.56 3.16 -4.43
C SER A 13 5.89 2.41 -4.51
N GLN A 14 6.85 2.76 -3.66
CA GLN A 14 8.14 2.07 -3.59
C GLN A 14 7.99 0.62 -3.13
N ILE A 15 7.22 0.36 -2.08
CA ILE A 15 6.98 -0.99 -1.56
C ILE A 15 6.24 -1.83 -2.60
N THR A 16 5.20 -1.27 -3.22
CA THR A 16 4.43 -1.95 -4.27
C THR A 16 5.33 -2.35 -5.43
N ARG A 17 6.18 -1.43 -5.90
CA ARG A 17 7.12 -1.71 -6.99
C ARG A 17 8.17 -2.75 -6.61
N ASP A 18 8.70 -2.68 -5.40
CA ASP A 18 9.65 -3.68 -4.89
C ASP A 18 9.01 -5.07 -4.78
N ILE A 19 7.73 -5.12 -4.39
CA ILE A 19 6.91 -6.35 -4.39
C ILE A 19 6.70 -6.85 -5.82
N GLU A 20 6.36 -5.99 -6.77
CA GLU A 20 6.18 -6.37 -8.17
C GLU A 20 7.46 -6.93 -8.80
N GLU A 21 8.61 -6.32 -8.49
CA GLU A 21 9.91 -6.70 -9.05
C GLU A 21 10.53 -7.93 -8.37
N ASN A 22 10.43 -8.05 -7.05
CA ASN A 22 11.12 -9.11 -6.28
C ASN A 22 10.20 -10.24 -5.78
N TYR A 23 8.90 -9.99 -5.69
CA TYR A 23 7.93 -10.90 -5.05
C TYR A 23 6.68 -11.09 -5.93
N PRO A 24 6.80 -11.70 -7.12
CA PRO A 24 5.68 -11.90 -8.04
C PRO A 24 4.50 -12.65 -7.41
N GLU A 25 4.73 -13.50 -6.41
CA GLU A 25 3.66 -14.21 -5.67
C GLU A 25 2.79 -13.26 -4.82
N LEU A 26 3.36 -12.18 -4.33
CA LEU A 26 2.66 -11.18 -3.53
C LEU A 26 1.80 -10.24 -4.39
N GLN A 27 2.00 -10.19 -5.70
CA GLN A 27 1.18 -9.38 -6.62
C GLN A 27 -0.30 -9.75 -6.58
N LYS A 28 -0.62 -11.04 -6.38
CA LYS A 28 -2.00 -11.49 -6.23
C LYS A 28 -2.65 -10.87 -5.00
N TYR A 29 -1.94 -10.88 -3.87
CA TYR A 29 -2.39 -10.27 -2.63
C TYR A 29 -2.55 -8.76 -2.79
N LEU A 30 -1.60 -8.06 -3.43
CA LEU A 30 -1.69 -6.61 -3.70
C LEU A 30 -2.99 -6.24 -4.41
N LYS A 31 -3.38 -7.04 -5.40
CA LYS A 31 -4.62 -6.82 -6.16
C LYS A 31 -5.85 -6.99 -5.27
N GLU A 32 -5.86 -8.03 -4.43
CA GLU A 32 -6.94 -8.29 -3.47
C GLU A 32 -7.03 -7.18 -2.41
N THR A 33 -5.92 -6.70 -1.85
CA THR A 33 -5.94 -5.60 -0.88
C THR A 33 -6.36 -4.27 -1.51
N ARG A 34 -5.97 -4.01 -2.76
CA ARG A 34 -6.39 -2.80 -3.47
C ARG A 34 -7.89 -2.80 -3.78
N ASP A 35 -8.48 -3.96 -4.01
CA ASP A 35 -9.93 -4.09 -4.19
C ASP A 35 -10.69 -3.88 -2.87
N THR A 36 -10.06 -4.16 -1.72
CA THR A 36 -10.61 -3.84 -0.38
C THR A 36 -10.40 -2.39 0.05
N LEU A 37 -9.54 -1.63 -0.63
CA LEU A 37 -9.45 -0.20 -0.39
C LEU A 37 -10.78 0.44 -0.85
N PRO A 38 -11.46 1.20 0.01
CA PRO A 38 -12.65 1.92 -0.40
C PRO A 38 -12.27 2.81 -1.58
N HIS A 39 -12.84 2.51 -2.75
CA HIS A 39 -12.78 3.42 -3.90
C HIS A 39 -13.56 4.65 -3.48
N GLY A 40 -12.83 5.69 -3.07
CA GLY A 40 -13.37 6.87 -2.43
C GLY A 40 -14.41 7.55 -3.30
N ASP A 41 -15.67 7.42 -2.91
CA ASP A 41 -16.64 8.48 -3.14
C ASP A 41 -16.27 9.63 -2.20
N GLU A 42 -15.68 10.65 -2.83
CA GLU A 42 -15.56 12.03 -2.39
C GLU A 42 -14.63 12.37 -1.19
N ALA A 43 -13.46 12.86 -1.59
CA ALA A 43 -12.85 14.12 -1.12
C ALA A 43 -11.75 14.10 -0.05
N THR A 44 -11.57 13.07 0.76
CA THR A 44 -10.36 12.97 1.60
C THR A 44 -9.94 11.52 1.69
N LEU A 45 -8.91 11.15 0.92
CA LEU A 45 -8.17 9.92 1.23
C LEU A 45 -7.58 10.13 2.62
N ASP A 46 -8.25 9.63 3.66
CA ASP A 46 -7.85 9.87 5.04
C ASP A 46 -6.42 9.33 5.22
N LYS A 47 -5.55 10.15 5.83
CA LYS A 47 -4.16 9.78 6.12
C LYS A 47 -4.10 8.41 6.81
N GLU A 48 -5.05 8.12 7.67
CA GLU A 48 -5.20 6.83 8.35
C GLU A 48 -5.41 5.66 7.37
N SER A 49 -6.23 5.83 6.33
CA SER A 49 -6.42 4.81 5.29
C SER A 49 -5.13 4.56 4.51
N LEU A 50 -4.38 5.61 4.21
CA LEU A 50 -3.07 5.51 3.58
C LEU A 50 -2.04 4.81 4.47
N GLU A 51 -1.99 5.16 5.75
CA GLU A 51 -1.08 4.53 6.72
C GLU A 51 -1.42 3.05 6.94
N ASN A 52 -2.71 2.72 7.07
CA ASN A 52 -3.17 1.33 7.19
C ASN A 52 -2.83 0.50 5.95
N TYR A 53 -3.00 1.06 4.76
CA TYR A 53 -2.61 0.38 3.53
C TYR A 53 -1.10 0.15 3.48
N ARG A 54 -0.30 1.18 3.77
CA ARG A 54 1.16 1.08 3.85
C ARG A 54 1.59 -0.01 4.84
N ASN A 55 1.05 -0.02 6.05
CA ASN A 55 1.39 -0.99 7.08
C ASN A 55 1.05 -2.42 6.63
N THR A 56 -0.11 -2.60 5.98
CA THR A 56 -0.49 -3.90 5.41
C THR A 56 0.53 -4.39 4.37
N LEU A 57 0.99 -3.50 3.48
CA LEU A 57 2.01 -3.83 2.47
C LEU A 57 3.36 -4.19 3.11
N VAL A 58 3.78 -3.45 4.14
CA VAL A 58 5.01 -3.74 4.89
C VAL A 58 4.90 -5.10 5.58
N GLU A 59 3.80 -5.36 6.29
CA GLU A 59 3.59 -6.65 6.95
C GLU A 59 3.56 -7.82 5.97
N LEU A 60 2.93 -7.65 4.81
CA LEU A 60 2.88 -8.66 3.75
C LEU A 60 4.29 -9.02 3.28
N LYS A 61 5.11 -8.00 3.02
CA LYS A 61 6.51 -8.16 2.61
C LYS A 61 7.37 -8.79 3.71
N GLU A 62 7.22 -8.36 4.96
CA GLU A 62 7.96 -8.90 6.10
C GLU A 62 7.61 -10.36 6.40
N ARG A 63 6.33 -10.73 6.31
CA ARG A 63 5.89 -12.13 6.44
C ARG A 63 6.50 -13.03 5.38
N TYR A 64 6.68 -12.51 4.17
CA TYR A 64 7.21 -13.28 3.05
C TYR A 64 8.75 -13.34 3.04
N LYS A 65 9.42 -12.34 3.63
CA LYS A 65 10.88 -12.35 3.83
C LYS A 65 11.36 -13.31 4.93
N LYS A 66 10.46 -13.77 5.80
CA LYS A 66 10.77 -14.60 6.98
C LYS A 66 10.74 -16.09 6.66
#